data_AF-A0A8J8ADR2-F1
#
_entry.id   AF-A0A8J8ADR2-F1
#
_cell.length_a   1.000
_cell.length_b   1.000
_cell.length_c   1.000
_cell.angle_alpha   90.00
_cell.angle_beta   90.00
_cell.angle_gamma   90.00
#
_symmetry.space_group_name_H-M   'P 1'
#
loop_
_entity.id
_entity.type
_entity.pdbx_description
1 polymer ?
#
loop_
_entity_poly.entity_id
_entity_poly.type
_entity_poly.pdbx_seq_one_letter_code
_entity_poly.pdbx_strand_id
1 'polypeptide(L)'
;MKRLWVLIILALLIATTAPQAAGYNVPGKVSVEISPNSELLSVVYYLAFGRSDPFVIDRGGYLDEVDRYFAPYRNHRAVQMLREHLENTSSISERDLRLFYTEYYLLLCTEPPELQPWGNINDPWTLDFIEALRDFARESDFMTFYRTHQDYYWEDLGIYTNALSLLPPDGFMGRYTDVSNVRFEFLHPFLVAIHGHSFNPVRDGVQIYGAGGMVPLVRRDPQRTAWSYKTARDTMFGLPLNRDYVNNTGLDELIYLGFVYHELGHDITLPGLYASYGDTYSLAYLEDTIEEDMPYLARYDIHFWDRTGMIYEGFADGWLDFALSNVDPDYAALAVWLQRAWGEFWIDEVLQLYRKYTAMSVQNSVPLGEYVDEMLVDLRTMIPPDKAWELYSERVPVTPLRAFDRGAVEGEVIVVYGTQNPDPSGVERDRETAEAIAENLRVFYSQWDGTVEVSIKADVNVTGDDLGSNMVLVGGPYSNSLVDELDERFPLRFVPVGSDRWVLEKSPDWEVHSYVLTGDEEDPVITGDLGSITGTAVIMAVRNPYNRANYIVWVAGENRNLTALFQNPTYYLSSYEIWSEKGIEMGFYVQSPCAS
;
A
#
# COMPACT_ATOMS: atom_id res chain seq x y z
N MET A 1 -31.22 -58.53 16.05
CA MET A 1 -31.71 -57.24 16.59
C MET A 1 -30.62 -56.29 17.09
N LYS A 2 -29.40 -56.72 17.44
CA LYS A 2 -28.31 -55.81 17.89
C LYS A 2 -27.41 -55.21 16.78
N ARG A 3 -27.62 -55.56 15.50
CA ARG A 3 -26.86 -55.00 14.37
C ARG A 3 -27.60 -53.92 13.56
N LEU A 4 -28.87 -53.67 13.86
CA LEU A 4 -29.66 -52.61 13.21
C LEU A 4 -29.56 -51.26 13.95
N TRP A 5 -29.25 -51.28 15.25
CA TRP A 5 -29.13 -50.08 16.08
C TRP A 5 -27.79 -49.34 15.90
N VAL A 6 -26.73 -50.04 15.50
CA VAL A 6 -25.41 -49.42 15.27
C VAL A 6 -25.38 -48.60 13.97
N LEU A 7 -26.16 -48.99 12.95
CA LEU A 7 -26.29 -48.22 11.70
C LEU A 7 -27.18 -46.98 11.85
N ILE A 8 -28.17 -47.01 12.74
CA ILE A 8 -29.02 -45.84 13.02
C ILE A 8 -28.26 -44.82 13.88
N ILE A 9 -27.38 -45.25 14.79
CA ILE A 9 -26.54 -44.35 15.59
C ILE A 9 -25.38 -43.76 14.75
N LEU A 10 -24.84 -44.49 13.76
CA LEU A 10 -23.87 -43.91 12.81
C LEU A 10 -24.52 -42.93 11.81
N ALA A 11 -25.79 -43.12 11.45
CA ALA A 11 -26.52 -42.21 10.57
C ALA A 11 -27.06 -40.95 11.29
N LEU A 12 -27.11 -40.97 12.63
CA LEU A 12 -27.47 -39.82 13.48
C LEU A 12 -26.25 -39.02 13.99
N LEU A 13 -25.03 -39.42 13.60
CA LEU A 13 -23.78 -38.70 13.83
C LEU A 13 -23.27 -37.99 12.56
N ILE A 14 -24.11 -37.89 11.52
CA ILE A 14 -24.03 -36.74 10.61
C ILE A 14 -24.67 -35.59 11.39
N ALA A 15 -23.91 -35.06 12.34
CA ALA A 15 -24.21 -33.76 12.88
C ALA A 15 -24.32 -32.84 11.67
N THR A 16 -25.50 -32.25 11.52
CA THR A 16 -25.69 -31.03 10.77
C THR A 16 -24.73 -30.00 11.37
N THR A 17 -23.49 -29.98 10.90
CA THR A 17 -22.70 -28.76 10.89
C THR A 17 -23.50 -27.85 9.99
N ALA A 18 -24.27 -26.95 10.61
CA ALA A 18 -24.71 -25.75 9.91
C ALA A 18 -23.47 -25.20 9.18
N PRO A 19 -23.59 -24.72 7.92
CA PRO A 19 -22.48 -24.07 7.27
C PRO A 19 -21.99 -22.98 8.23
N GLN A 20 -20.77 -23.13 8.75
CA GLN A 20 -20.11 -22.03 9.42
C GLN A 20 -20.01 -20.96 8.34
N ALA A 21 -20.68 -19.84 8.57
CA ALA A 21 -20.51 -18.65 7.74
C ALA A 21 -19.00 -18.42 7.60
N ALA A 22 -18.56 -18.08 6.40
CA ALA A 22 -17.15 -17.83 6.08
C ALA A 22 -16.55 -16.62 6.82
N GLY A 23 -17.37 -15.94 7.63
CA GLY A 23 -16.96 -14.83 8.48
C GLY A 23 -16.71 -15.26 9.92
N TYR A 24 -15.60 -14.77 10.47
CA TYR A 24 -15.36 -14.82 11.90
C TYR A 24 -16.10 -13.66 12.55
N ASN A 25 -16.99 -13.98 13.50
CA ASN A 25 -17.48 -12.98 14.45
C ASN A 25 -16.39 -12.77 15.50
N VAL A 26 -15.71 -11.63 15.42
CA VAL A 26 -14.94 -11.13 16.56
C VAL A 26 -15.97 -10.80 17.66
N PRO A 27 -15.72 -11.07 18.94
CA PRO A 27 -16.70 -10.80 19.99
C PRO A 27 -17.23 -9.36 19.89
N GLY A 28 -18.56 -9.17 19.84
CA GLY A 28 -19.17 -7.85 19.73
C GLY A 28 -19.94 -7.64 18.43
N LYS A 29 -19.84 -6.44 17.85
CA LYS A 29 -20.55 -6.04 16.61
C LYS A 29 -19.66 -6.10 15.35
N VAL A 30 -18.58 -6.87 15.39
CA VAL A 30 -17.48 -6.83 14.42
C VAL A 30 -17.35 -8.18 13.69
N SER A 31 -17.29 -8.16 12.36
CA SER A 31 -17.07 -9.35 11.53
C SER A 31 -16.12 -9.09 10.37
N VAL A 32 -15.35 -10.12 10.01
CA VAL A 32 -14.49 -10.14 8.81
C VAL A 32 -14.69 -11.43 8.03
N GLU A 33 -14.71 -11.33 6.69
CA GLU A 33 -14.83 -12.48 5.79
C GLU A 33 -14.09 -12.27 4.46
N ILE A 34 -13.75 -13.38 3.79
CA ILE A 34 -13.51 -13.37 2.35
C ILE A 34 -14.88 -13.36 1.68
N SER A 35 -15.27 -12.24 1.06
CA SER A 35 -16.62 -12.08 0.54
C SER A 35 -16.88 -13.02 -0.65
N PRO A 36 -17.98 -13.79 -0.66
CA PRO A 36 -18.37 -14.56 -1.84
C PRO A 36 -18.71 -13.68 -3.05
N ASN A 37 -19.12 -12.41 -2.83
CA ASN A 37 -19.38 -11.46 -3.91
C ASN A 37 -18.07 -11.01 -4.57
N SER A 38 -17.09 -10.59 -3.76
CA SER A 38 -15.77 -10.17 -4.25
C SER A 38 -14.98 -11.34 -4.84
N GLU A 39 -15.09 -12.53 -4.28
CA GLU A 39 -14.41 -13.70 -4.83
C GLU A 39 -15.04 -14.17 -6.16
N LEU A 40 -16.36 -14.05 -6.32
CA LEU A 40 -17.00 -14.30 -7.61
C LEU A 40 -16.47 -13.33 -8.69
N LEU A 41 -16.37 -12.04 -8.36
CA LEU A 41 -15.74 -11.05 -9.24
C LEU A 41 -14.30 -11.43 -9.57
N SER A 42 -13.53 -11.85 -8.56
CA SER A 42 -12.13 -12.23 -8.69
C SER A 42 -11.93 -13.44 -9.62
N VAL A 43 -12.80 -14.46 -9.52
CA VAL A 43 -12.79 -15.60 -10.45
C VAL A 43 -13.11 -15.16 -11.87
N VAL A 44 -14.13 -14.33 -12.07
CA VAL A 44 -14.51 -13.84 -13.41
C VAL A 44 -13.41 -12.97 -14.02
N TYR A 45 -12.77 -12.13 -13.22
CA TYR A 45 -11.60 -11.34 -13.60
C TYR A 45 -10.42 -12.24 -14.00
N TYR A 46 -10.10 -13.25 -13.20
CA TYR A 46 -9.03 -14.20 -13.50
C TYR A 46 -9.28 -14.93 -14.83
N LEU A 47 -10.51 -15.33 -15.12
CA LEU A 47 -10.86 -15.94 -16.41
C LEU A 47 -10.74 -14.94 -17.58
N ALA A 48 -10.97 -13.65 -17.32
CA ALA A 48 -10.89 -12.59 -18.32
C ALA A 48 -9.43 -12.31 -18.73
N PHE A 49 -8.50 -12.24 -17.77
CA PHE A 49 -7.14 -11.71 -17.98
C PHE A 49 -6.01 -12.71 -17.74
N GLY A 50 -6.24 -13.76 -16.94
CA GLY A 50 -5.30 -14.83 -16.71
C GLY A 50 -4.21 -14.53 -15.69
N ARG A 51 -3.35 -15.54 -15.44
CA ARG A 51 -2.42 -15.61 -14.31
C ARG A 51 -1.32 -14.56 -14.27
N SER A 52 -0.95 -14.00 -15.42
CA SER A 52 0.13 -13.00 -15.53
C SER A 52 -0.35 -11.56 -15.39
N ASP A 53 -1.65 -11.35 -15.22
CA ASP A 53 -2.21 -10.01 -15.06
C ASP A 53 -1.79 -9.39 -13.71
N PRO A 54 -1.42 -8.10 -13.67
CA PRO A 54 -0.83 -7.49 -12.47
C PRO A 54 -1.74 -7.55 -11.25
N PHE A 55 -3.07 -7.60 -11.40
CA PHE A 55 -3.99 -7.65 -10.26
C PHE A 55 -4.19 -9.07 -9.72
N VAL A 56 -3.72 -10.13 -10.40
CA VAL A 56 -3.94 -11.51 -9.95
C VAL A 56 -2.93 -11.90 -8.88
N ILE A 57 -3.44 -12.43 -7.76
CA ILE A 57 -2.63 -12.93 -6.67
C ILE A 57 -2.25 -14.39 -6.92
N ASP A 58 -0.96 -14.72 -6.78
CA ASP A 58 -0.47 -16.09 -6.91
C ASP A 58 -0.78 -16.88 -5.65
N ARG A 59 -1.99 -17.44 -5.60
CA ARG A 59 -2.48 -18.28 -4.50
C ARG A 59 -2.07 -19.76 -4.66
N GLY A 60 -1.01 -20.04 -5.43
CA GLY A 60 -0.46 -21.38 -5.60
C GLY A 60 -1.50 -22.38 -6.08
N GLY A 61 -1.72 -23.46 -5.31
CA GLY A 61 -2.66 -24.52 -5.65
C GLY A 61 -4.11 -24.07 -5.84
N TYR A 62 -4.53 -22.95 -5.24
CA TYR A 62 -5.86 -22.39 -5.45
C TYR A 62 -6.11 -22.03 -6.92
N LEU A 63 -5.12 -21.42 -7.58
CA LEU A 63 -5.20 -21.05 -8.99
C LEU A 63 -5.35 -22.28 -9.89
N ASP A 64 -4.67 -23.37 -9.55
CA ASP A 64 -4.78 -24.64 -10.28
C ASP A 64 -6.20 -25.25 -10.14
N GLU A 65 -6.85 -25.07 -8.98
CA GLU A 65 -8.25 -25.45 -8.76
C GLU A 65 -9.21 -24.55 -9.56
N VAL A 66 -9.01 -23.23 -9.54
CA VAL A 66 -9.80 -22.26 -10.32
C VAL A 66 -9.72 -22.57 -11.82
N ASP A 67 -8.50 -22.78 -12.33
CA ASP A 67 -8.29 -23.14 -13.75
C ASP A 67 -9.04 -24.42 -14.12
N ARG A 68 -9.00 -25.44 -13.27
CA ARG A 68 -9.63 -26.72 -13.55
C ARG A 68 -11.15 -26.66 -13.46
N TYR A 69 -11.66 -25.98 -12.45
CA TYR A 69 -13.09 -25.91 -12.16
C TYR A 69 -13.81 -24.97 -13.15
N PHE A 70 -13.24 -23.79 -13.41
CA PHE A 70 -13.89 -22.76 -14.20
C PHE A 70 -13.46 -22.68 -15.68
N ALA A 71 -12.50 -23.50 -16.13
CA ALA A 71 -12.09 -23.54 -17.54
C ALA A 71 -13.25 -23.57 -18.56
N PRO A 72 -14.34 -24.34 -18.36
CA PRO A 72 -15.47 -24.36 -19.30
C PRO A 72 -16.18 -23.01 -19.48
N TYR A 73 -16.05 -22.09 -18.51
CA TYR A 73 -16.78 -20.83 -18.45
C TYR A 73 -15.97 -19.62 -18.93
N ARG A 74 -14.77 -19.80 -19.49
CA ARG A 74 -13.92 -18.69 -20.01
C ARG A 74 -14.58 -17.82 -21.08
N ASN A 75 -15.60 -18.33 -21.76
CA ASN A 75 -16.38 -17.62 -22.77
C ASN A 75 -17.78 -17.21 -22.29
N HIS A 76 -18.05 -17.30 -20.98
CA HIS A 76 -19.33 -16.91 -20.40
C HIS A 76 -19.56 -15.40 -20.56
N ARG A 77 -20.82 -14.97 -20.65
CA ARG A 77 -21.23 -13.56 -20.83
C ARG A 77 -20.56 -12.64 -19.81
N ALA A 78 -20.58 -13.01 -18.53
CA ALA A 78 -19.93 -12.24 -17.46
C ALA A 78 -18.43 -11.99 -17.71
N VAL A 79 -17.69 -13.01 -18.15
CA VAL A 79 -16.25 -12.90 -18.43
C VAL A 79 -16.00 -11.95 -19.60
N GLN A 80 -16.82 -12.02 -20.66
CA GLN A 80 -16.72 -11.14 -21.82
C GLN A 80 -17.05 -9.68 -21.45
N MET A 81 -18.14 -9.46 -20.70
CA MET A 81 -18.53 -8.12 -20.26
C MET A 81 -17.45 -7.46 -19.40
N LEU A 82 -16.86 -8.19 -18.45
CA LEU A 82 -15.80 -7.65 -17.62
C LEU A 82 -14.53 -7.36 -18.42
N ARG A 83 -14.17 -8.25 -19.35
CA ARG A 83 -13.03 -8.03 -20.26
C ARG A 83 -13.21 -6.74 -21.06
N GLU A 84 -14.34 -6.58 -21.73
CA GLU A 84 -14.66 -5.39 -22.55
C GLU A 84 -14.69 -4.10 -21.71
N HIS A 85 -15.17 -4.18 -20.47
CA HIS A 85 -15.24 -3.05 -19.56
C HIS A 85 -13.86 -2.56 -19.09
N LEU A 86 -12.90 -3.47 -18.90
CA LEU A 86 -11.58 -3.13 -18.35
C LEU A 86 -10.45 -3.08 -19.39
N GLU A 87 -10.57 -3.74 -20.54
CA GLU A 87 -9.52 -3.78 -21.58
C GLU A 87 -9.27 -2.41 -22.25
N ASN A 88 -10.26 -1.50 -22.18
CA ASN A 88 -10.22 -0.19 -22.80
C ASN A 88 -9.78 0.93 -21.84
N THR A 89 -9.19 0.57 -20.70
CA THR A 89 -8.61 1.52 -19.75
C THR A 89 -7.31 2.11 -20.29
N SER A 90 -7.08 3.38 -20.01
CA SER A 90 -5.91 4.14 -20.47
C SER A 90 -4.67 3.93 -19.60
N SER A 91 -4.86 3.49 -18.35
CA SER A 91 -3.81 3.24 -17.37
C SER A 91 -4.21 2.09 -16.43
N ILE A 92 -3.22 1.56 -15.69
CA ILE A 92 -3.46 0.56 -14.66
C ILE A 92 -4.29 1.17 -13.52
N SER A 93 -4.01 2.42 -13.11
CA SER A 93 -4.83 3.13 -12.10
C SER A 93 -6.29 3.31 -12.51
N GLU A 94 -6.59 3.57 -13.80
CA GLU A 94 -7.97 3.67 -14.27
C GLU A 94 -8.68 2.31 -14.18
N ARG A 95 -7.95 1.22 -14.46
CA ARG A 95 -8.46 -0.14 -14.30
C ARG A 95 -8.73 -0.47 -12.83
N ASP A 96 -7.83 -0.06 -11.93
CA ASP A 96 -8.01 -0.22 -10.49
C ASP A 96 -9.29 0.49 -10.02
N LEU A 97 -9.47 1.76 -10.42
CA LEU A 97 -10.67 2.54 -10.08
C LEU A 97 -11.97 1.90 -10.60
N ARG A 98 -11.98 1.37 -11.84
CA ARG A 98 -13.15 0.67 -12.38
C ARG A 98 -13.43 -0.64 -11.64
N LEU A 99 -12.39 -1.36 -11.24
CA LEU A 99 -12.51 -2.59 -10.48
C LEU A 99 -13.05 -2.32 -9.07
N PHE A 100 -12.54 -1.28 -8.41
CA PHE A 100 -13.06 -0.73 -7.15
C PHE A 100 -14.58 -0.47 -7.22
N TYR A 101 -15.04 0.33 -8.18
CA TYR A 101 -16.48 0.62 -8.29
C TYR A 101 -17.30 -0.65 -8.57
N THR A 102 -16.76 -1.58 -9.35
CA THR A 102 -17.43 -2.85 -9.65
C THR A 102 -17.60 -3.68 -8.38
N GLU A 103 -16.56 -3.80 -7.55
CA GLU A 103 -16.64 -4.51 -6.27
C GLU A 103 -17.61 -3.80 -5.32
N TYR A 104 -17.49 -2.48 -5.16
CA TYR A 104 -18.36 -1.69 -4.28
C TYR A 104 -19.84 -1.98 -4.54
N TYR A 105 -20.29 -1.98 -5.80
CA TYR A 105 -21.68 -2.30 -6.12
C TYR A 105 -22.06 -3.76 -5.87
N LEU A 106 -21.12 -4.70 -6.04
CA LEU A 106 -21.36 -6.10 -5.71
C LEU A 106 -21.49 -6.33 -4.21
N LEU A 107 -20.70 -5.62 -3.40
CA LEU A 107 -20.84 -5.66 -1.95
C LEU A 107 -22.17 -5.09 -1.45
N LEU A 108 -22.92 -4.36 -2.28
CA LEU A 108 -24.29 -3.89 -2.03
C LEU A 108 -25.39 -4.88 -2.46
N CYS A 109 -25.01 -6.11 -2.80
CA CYS A 109 -25.93 -7.18 -3.19
C CYS A 109 -25.94 -8.31 -2.16
N THR A 110 -27.03 -9.07 -2.12
CA THR A 110 -27.05 -10.37 -1.42
C THR A 110 -25.96 -11.30 -1.97
N GLU A 111 -25.63 -12.36 -1.24
CA GLU A 111 -24.68 -13.39 -1.72
C GLU A 111 -25.09 -14.00 -3.08
N PRO A 112 -24.14 -14.62 -3.81
CA PRO A 112 -24.45 -15.40 -5.00
C PRO A 112 -25.19 -16.69 -4.60
N PRO A 113 -26.01 -17.27 -5.50
CA PRO A 113 -26.26 -16.82 -6.86
C PRO A 113 -27.35 -15.74 -6.99
N GLU A 114 -27.96 -15.28 -5.90
CA GLU A 114 -29.07 -14.33 -5.95
C GLU A 114 -28.61 -12.93 -6.37
N LEU A 115 -27.50 -12.41 -5.83
CA LEU A 115 -26.96 -11.07 -6.09
C LEU A 115 -28.03 -9.97 -6.19
N GLN A 116 -29.03 -9.98 -5.31
CA GLN A 116 -30.10 -8.99 -5.31
C GLN A 116 -29.58 -7.68 -4.68
N PRO A 117 -29.62 -6.54 -5.37
CA PRO A 117 -29.21 -5.27 -4.78
C PRO A 117 -30.08 -4.91 -3.58
N TRP A 118 -29.46 -4.45 -2.49
CA TRP A 118 -30.20 -3.92 -1.33
C TRP A 118 -30.69 -2.48 -1.54
N GLY A 119 -30.09 -1.77 -2.49
CA GLY A 119 -30.41 -0.39 -2.84
C GLY A 119 -30.58 -0.17 -4.34
N ASN A 120 -30.83 1.08 -4.73
CA ASN A 120 -30.93 1.45 -6.13
C ASN A 120 -29.53 1.58 -6.74
N ILE A 121 -29.19 0.65 -7.63
CA ILE A 121 -28.05 0.80 -8.54
C ILE A 121 -28.58 1.49 -9.81
N ASN A 122 -28.09 2.69 -10.09
CA ASN A 122 -28.55 3.51 -11.22
C ASN A 122 -27.70 3.35 -12.48
N ASP A 123 -26.65 2.52 -12.45
CA ASP A 123 -25.81 2.25 -13.62
C ASP A 123 -26.35 1.03 -14.41
N PRO A 124 -26.83 1.21 -15.66
CA PRO A 124 -27.36 0.12 -16.47
C PRO A 124 -26.34 -0.98 -16.75
N TRP A 125 -25.07 -0.61 -16.98
CA TRP A 125 -24.03 -1.61 -17.25
C TRP A 125 -23.82 -2.51 -16.03
N THR A 126 -23.74 -1.94 -14.82
CA THR A 126 -23.60 -2.69 -13.57
C THR A 126 -24.79 -3.61 -13.34
N LEU A 127 -26.02 -3.18 -13.61
CA LEU A 127 -27.20 -4.05 -13.49
C LEU A 127 -27.15 -5.24 -14.45
N ASP A 128 -26.79 -5.01 -15.72
CA ASP A 128 -26.63 -6.07 -16.72
C ASP A 128 -25.48 -7.02 -16.37
N PHE A 129 -24.39 -6.48 -15.80
CA PHE A 129 -23.26 -7.27 -15.34
C PHE A 129 -23.61 -8.14 -14.13
N ILE A 130 -24.35 -7.59 -13.15
CA ILE A 130 -24.88 -8.35 -12.01
C ILE A 130 -25.78 -9.49 -12.50
N GLU A 131 -26.65 -9.25 -13.49
CA GLU A 131 -27.45 -10.32 -14.10
C GLU A 131 -26.55 -11.41 -14.68
N ALA A 132 -25.54 -11.04 -15.47
CA ALA A 132 -24.60 -12.00 -16.05
C ALA A 132 -23.80 -12.77 -14.97
N LEU A 133 -23.46 -12.13 -13.84
CA LEU A 133 -22.80 -12.79 -12.71
C LEU A 133 -23.71 -13.79 -12.00
N ARG A 134 -25.02 -13.51 -11.88
CA ARG A 134 -25.99 -14.49 -11.35
C ARG A 134 -26.03 -15.74 -12.21
N ASP A 135 -26.07 -15.56 -13.53
CA ASP A 135 -26.07 -16.68 -14.48
C ASP A 135 -24.76 -17.46 -14.38
N PHE A 136 -23.61 -16.78 -14.34
CA PHE A 136 -22.31 -17.41 -14.14
C PHE A 136 -22.29 -18.23 -12.85
N ALA A 137 -22.72 -17.65 -11.72
CA ALA A 137 -22.70 -18.29 -10.42
C ALA A 137 -23.58 -19.56 -10.38
N ARG A 138 -24.72 -19.54 -11.09
CA ARG A 138 -25.62 -20.70 -11.22
C ARG A 138 -25.06 -21.78 -12.13
N GLU A 139 -24.59 -21.40 -13.31
CA GLU A 139 -24.10 -22.34 -14.32
C GLU A 139 -22.80 -23.01 -13.88
N SER A 140 -21.96 -22.30 -13.13
CA SER A 140 -20.69 -22.80 -12.60
C SER A 140 -20.80 -23.46 -11.24
N ASP A 141 -21.94 -23.39 -10.55
CA ASP A 141 -22.07 -23.84 -9.15
C ASP A 141 -21.02 -23.18 -8.23
N PHE A 142 -20.82 -21.87 -8.41
CA PHE A 142 -19.79 -21.09 -7.74
C PHE A 142 -19.83 -21.23 -6.21
N MET A 143 -21.01 -21.22 -5.60
CA MET A 143 -21.11 -21.32 -4.13
C MET A 143 -20.68 -22.68 -3.59
N THR A 144 -20.76 -23.75 -4.39
CA THR A 144 -20.18 -25.04 -4.01
C THR A 144 -18.66 -24.94 -4.05
N PHE A 145 -18.09 -24.39 -5.12
CA PHE A 145 -16.65 -24.14 -5.21
C PHE A 145 -16.16 -23.31 -4.01
N TYR A 146 -16.77 -22.15 -3.76
CA TYR A 146 -16.40 -21.27 -2.66
C TYR A 146 -16.41 -22.00 -1.30
N ARG A 147 -17.48 -22.71 -0.97
CA ARG A 147 -17.60 -23.44 0.30
C ARG A 147 -16.59 -24.58 0.45
N THR A 148 -16.24 -25.27 -0.64
CA THR A 148 -15.26 -26.37 -0.57
C THR A 148 -13.81 -25.92 -0.55
N HIS A 149 -13.53 -24.62 -0.75
CA HIS A 149 -12.17 -24.06 -0.80
C HIS A 149 -11.87 -23.07 0.32
N GLN A 150 -12.72 -22.99 1.35
CA GLN A 150 -12.50 -22.09 2.49
C GLN A 150 -11.18 -22.34 3.23
N ASP A 151 -10.60 -23.53 3.11
CA ASP A 151 -9.30 -23.85 3.70
C ASP A 151 -8.15 -22.98 3.17
N TYR A 152 -8.28 -22.45 1.94
CA TYR A 152 -7.30 -21.51 1.39
C TYR A 152 -7.34 -20.13 2.06
N TYR A 153 -8.46 -19.77 2.70
CA TYR A 153 -8.69 -18.44 3.26
C TYR A 153 -8.15 -18.28 4.69
N TRP A 154 -7.74 -19.38 5.34
CA TRP A 154 -7.42 -19.37 6.78
C TRP A 154 -6.19 -18.56 7.16
N GLU A 155 -5.17 -18.47 6.32
CA GLU A 155 -3.97 -17.65 6.59
C GLU A 155 -4.37 -16.17 6.72
N ASP A 156 -5.05 -15.64 5.69
CA ASP A 156 -5.50 -14.25 5.66
C ASP A 156 -6.54 -13.94 6.76
N LEU A 157 -7.56 -14.79 6.92
CA LEU A 157 -8.59 -14.59 7.95
C LEU A 157 -8.03 -14.65 9.38
N GLY A 158 -6.96 -15.41 9.61
CA GLY A 158 -6.26 -15.46 10.89
C GLY A 158 -5.64 -14.11 11.24
N ILE A 159 -4.90 -13.51 10.30
CA ILE A 159 -4.31 -12.17 10.44
C ILE A 159 -5.40 -11.14 10.70
N TYR A 160 -6.47 -11.15 9.90
CA TYR A 160 -7.54 -10.17 10.04
C TYR A 160 -8.26 -10.24 11.38
N THR A 161 -8.56 -11.47 11.85
CA THR A 161 -9.25 -11.69 13.12
C THR A 161 -8.39 -11.27 14.31
N ASN A 162 -7.08 -11.56 14.27
CA ASN A 162 -6.15 -11.17 15.32
C ASN A 162 -5.97 -9.65 15.37
N ALA A 163 -5.76 -9.00 14.23
CA ALA A 163 -5.67 -7.56 14.10
C ALA A 163 -6.89 -6.84 14.70
N LEU A 164 -8.11 -7.25 14.32
CA LEU A 164 -9.36 -6.69 14.88
C LEU A 164 -9.50 -6.94 16.39
N SER A 165 -8.83 -7.95 16.93
CA SER A 165 -8.80 -8.23 18.37
C SER A 165 -7.81 -7.35 19.13
N LEU A 166 -6.75 -6.83 18.49
CA LEU A 166 -5.80 -5.88 19.09
C LEU A 166 -6.49 -4.58 19.50
N LEU A 167 -7.35 -4.06 18.61
CA LEU A 167 -8.13 -2.86 18.87
C LEU A 167 -9.53 -2.96 18.24
N PRO A 168 -10.51 -3.58 18.93
CA PRO A 168 -11.85 -3.76 18.41
C PRO A 168 -12.54 -2.43 18.06
N PRO A 169 -13.02 -2.24 16.81
CA PRO A 169 -13.63 -0.98 16.38
C PRO A 169 -14.83 -0.52 17.23
N ASP A 170 -15.69 -1.44 17.64
CA ASP A 170 -16.87 -1.12 18.46
C ASP A 170 -16.49 -0.57 19.84
N GLY A 171 -15.45 -1.11 20.46
CA GLY A 171 -14.89 -0.64 21.72
C GLY A 171 -14.11 0.67 21.58
N PHE A 172 -13.26 0.78 20.56
CA PHE A 172 -12.42 1.96 20.34
C PHE A 172 -13.24 3.17 19.90
N MET A 173 -14.01 3.04 18.82
CA MET A 173 -14.79 4.13 18.23
C MET A 173 -15.92 4.57 19.15
N GLY A 174 -16.54 3.64 19.90
CA GLY A 174 -17.61 3.95 20.85
C GLY A 174 -17.22 4.91 21.98
N ARG A 175 -15.93 5.24 22.12
CA ARG A 175 -15.44 6.31 23.01
C ARG A 175 -15.65 7.72 22.44
N TYR A 176 -15.77 7.85 21.12
CA TYR A 176 -15.72 9.12 20.39
C TYR A 176 -16.91 9.34 19.45
N THR A 177 -17.68 8.30 19.13
CA THR A 177 -18.85 8.39 18.23
C THR A 177 -20.00 7.48 18.70
N ASP A 178 -21.23 7.78 18.26
CA ASP A 178 -22.39 6.95 18.56
C ASP A 178 -22.44 5.72 17.64
N VAL A 179 -21.94 4.60 18.16
CA VAL A 179 -21.95 3.30 17.47
C VAL A 179 -23.07 2.38 17.99
N SER A 180 -24.08 2.93 18.67
CA SER A 180 -25.15 2.12 19.29
C SER A 180 -25.99 1.35 18.28
N ASN A 181 -26.16 1.89 17.06
CA ASN A 181 -26.86 1.26 15.94
C ASN A 181 -25.95 0.96 14.73
N VAL A 182 -24.65 0.77 15.00
CA VAL A 182 -23.63 0.42 13.99
C VAL A 182 -23.23 -1.05 14.12
N ARG A 183 -22.95 -1.71 13.00
CA ARG A 183 -22.19 -2.96 12.88
C ARG A 183 -20.94 -2.72 12.05
N PHE A 184 -19.88 -3.46 12.35
CA PHE A 184 -18.60 -3.38 11.66
C PHE A 184 -18.41 -4.60 10.77
N GLU A 185 -18.29 -4.41 9.46
CA GLU A 185 -18.17 -5.51 8.49
C GLU A 185 -16.99 -5.28 7.52
N PHE A 186 -16.04 -6.21 7.48
CA PHE A 186 -14.87 -6.15 6.61
C PHE A 186 -14.88 -7.31 5.60
N LEU A 187 -14.92 -6.99 4.32
CA LEU A 187 -15.28 -7.90 3.23
C LEU A 187 -14.16 -7.91 2.18
N HIS A 188 -13.37 -8.99 2.10
CA HIS A 188 -12.16 -9.01 1.26
C HIS A 188 -12.28 -9.95 0.05
N PRO A 189 -11.69 -9.59 -1.11
CA PRO A 189 -11.39 -10.55 -2.17
C PRO A 189 -10.20 -11.44 -1.77
N PHE A 190 -10.07 -12.61 -2.39
CA PHE A 190 -8.92 -13.50 -2.15
C PHE A 190 -8.00 -13.61 -3.38
N LEU A 191 -8.57 -13.73 -4.57
CA LEU A 191 -7.81 -14.04 -5.78
C LEU A 191 -7.29 -12.80 -6.53
N VAL A 192 -7.98 -11.66 -6.45
CA VAL A 192 -7.62 -10.44 -7.19
C VAL A 192 -7.40 -9.28 -6.22
N ALA A 193 -6.31 -8.56 -6.44
CA ALA A 193 -6.01 -7.28 -5.82
C ALA A 193 -7.04 -6.23 -6.25
N ILE A 194 -7.90 -5.82 -5.34
CA ILE A 194 -8.86 -4.73 -5.57
C ILE A 194 -8.56 -3.63 -4.56
N HIS A 195 -8.49 -2.39 -5.03
CA HIS A 195 -8.28 -1.22 -4.20
C HIS A 195 -9.17 -1.24 -2.94
N GLY A 196 -8.57 -1.05 -1.77
CA GLY A 196 -9.27 -0.97 -0.50
C GLY A 196 -10.21 0.21 -0.46
N HIS A 197 -11.39 0.07 0.15
CA HIS A 197 -12.34 1.15 0.18
C HIS A 197 -13.39 1.03 1.29
N SER A 198 -13.91 2.17 1.74
CA SER A 198 -14.96 2.20 2.74
C SER A 198 -16.25 1.53 2.24
N PHE A 199 -16.97 0.92 3.18
CA PHE A 199 -18.19 0.17 2.93
C PHE A 199 -19.24 0.46 4.01
N ASN A 200 -20.22 1.30 3.67
CA ASN A 200 -21.13 1.88 4.67
C ASN A 200 -22.62 1.93 4.33
N PRO A 201 -23.23 0.84 3.85
CA PRO A 201 -24.67 0.81 3.63
C PRO A 201 -25.49 0.80 4.93
N VAL A 202 -26.77 1.16 4.80
CA VAL A 202 -27.78 0.89 5.82
C VAL A 202 -28.54 -0.37 5.44
N ARG A 203 -28.52 -1.39 6.30
CA ARG A 203 -29.26 -2.65 6.10
C ARG A 203 -30.23 -2.89 7.24
N ASP A 204 -31.53 -3.06 6.91
CA ASP A 204 -32.61 -3.27 7.89
C ASP A 204 -32.64 -2.25 9.05
N GLY A 205 -32.27 -1.00 8.75
CA GLY A 205 -32.22 0.09 9.73
C GLY A 205 -30.96 0.10 10.62
N VAL A 206 -29.99 -0.77 10.36
CA VAL A 206 -28.67 -0.80 11.01
C VAL A 206 -27.64 -0.20 10.07
N GLN A 207 -26.81 0.72 10.58
CA GLN A 207 -25.69 1.28 9.82
C GLN A 207 -24.55 0.26 9.81
N ILE A 208 -23.98 -0.02 8.64
CA ILE A 208 -22.72 -0.75 8.52
C ILE A 208 -21.60 0.28 8.40
N TYR A 209 -20.51 0.10 9.14
CA TYR A 209 -19.22 0.74 8.89
C TYR A 209 -18.21 -0.37 8.59
N GLY A 210 -17.27 -0.14 7.69
CA GLY A 210 -16.54 -1.28 7.17
C GLY A 210 -15.69 -0.98 5.96
N ALA A 211 -15.16 -2.05 5.38
CA ALA A 211 -14.32 -1.95 4.19
C ALA A 211 -14.56 -3.10 3.21
N GLY A 212 -14.44 -2.77 1.92
CA GLY A 212 -14.27 -3.70 0.80
C GLY A 212 -12.83 -3.66 0.27
N GLY A 213 -12.53 -4.46 -0.76
CA GLY A 213 -11.19 -4.54 -1.33
C GLY A 213 -10.20 -5.22 -0.40
N MET A 214 -8.91 -5.03 -0.62
CA MET A 214 -7.87 -5.51 0.30
C MET A 214 -7.04 -4.34 0.80
N VAL A 215 -6.14 -4.61 1.76
CA VAL A 215 -5.14 -3.64 2.21
C VAL A 215 -4.57 -2.93 0.98
N PRO A 216 -4.79 -1.61 0.84
CA PRO A 216 -4.62 -0.91 -0.42
C PRO A 216 -3.19 -1.07 -0.89
N LEU A 217 -3.11 -1.22 -2.20
CA LEU A 217 -1.89 -1.56 -2.88
C LEU A 217 -1.12 -0.35 -3.39
N VAL A 218 -1.18 0.67 -2.55
CA VAL A 218 -0.45 1.90 -2.69
C VAL A 218 0.49 1.94 -1.49
N ARG A 219 1.78 2.04 -1.79
CA ARG A 219 2.91 1.76 -0.89
C ARG A 219 3.10 2.84 0.20
N ARG A 220 2.01 3.44 0.70
CA ARG A 220 1.95 4.36 1.85
C ARG A 220 2.31 3.63 3.16
N ASP A 221 2.00 2.34 3.25
CA ASP A 221 2.36 1.49 4.39
C ASP A 221 3.55 0.57 4.07
N PRO A 222 4.39 0.23 5.07
CA PRO A 222 5.59 -0.59 4.87
C PRO A 222 5.18 -2.06 4.67
N GLN A 223 4.67 -2.40 3.49
CA GLN A 223 4.35 -3.76 3.06
C GLN A 223 5.64 -4.55 2.79
N ARG A 224 6.44 -4.72 3.84
CA ARG A 224 7.75 -5.38 3.85
C ARG A 224 7.69 -6.71 4.59
N THR A 225 6.55 -7.41 4.51
CA THR A 225 6.39 -8.73 5.12
C THR A 225 6.24 -9.82 4.08
N ALA A 226 6.51 -11.06 4.48
CA ALA A 226 6.32 -12.21 3.61
C ALA A 226 4.83 -12.38 3.23
N TRP A 227 3.90 -12.03 4.11
CA TRP A 227 2.47 -12.04 3.81
C TRP A 227 2.12 -10.96 2.79
N SER A 228 2.50 -9.70 3.02
CA SER A 228 2.22 -8.61 2.08
C SER A 228 2.86 -8.86 0.71
N TYR A 229 4.09 -9.39 0.65
CA TYR A 229 4.71 -9.77 -0.63
C TYR A 229 3.88 -10.82 -1.41
N LYS A 230 3.20 -11.74 -0.72
CA LYS A 230 2.35 -12.75 -1.37
C LYS A 230 1.04 -12.14 -1.84
N THR A 231 0.39 -11.32 -1.01
CA THR A 231 -0.98 -10.84 -1.21
C THR A 231 -1.07 -9.56 -2.02
N ALA A 232 -0.03 -8.73 -1.99
CA ALA A 232 -0.06 -7.39 -2.54
C ALA A 232 0.44 -7.35 -4.01
N ARG A 233 -0.12 -6.49 -4.87
CA ARG A 233 0.21 -6.22 -6.28
C ARG A 233 0.31 -4.73 -6.59
N ASP A 234 1.23 -4.29 -7.42
CA ASP A 234 1.26 -2.89 -7.86
C ASP A 234 0.09 -2.57 -8.81
N THR A 235 -1.02 -2.04 -8.27
CA THR A 235 -2.23 -1.69 -9.03
C THR A 235 -2.18 -0.29 -9.65
N MET A 236 -1.04 0.41 -9.56
CA MET A 236 -0.85 1.72 -10.19
C MET A 236 -0.02 1.62 -11.48
N PHE A 237 1.02 0.77 -11.47
CA PHE A 237 1.99 0.67 -12.58
C PHE A 237 2.35 -0.77 -12.96
N GLY A 238 1.83 -1.78 -12.24
CA GLY A 238 2.03 -3.19 -12.59
C GLY A 238 3.48 -3.66 -12.46
N LEU A 239 4.27 -2.97 -11.65
CA LEU A 239 5.69 -3.29 -11.46
C LEU A 239 5.87 -4.45 -10.47
N PRO A 240 6.95 -5.23 -10.63
CA PRO A 240 7.25 -6.31 -9.69
C PRO A 240 7.62 -5.75 -8.31
N LEU A 241 7.23 -6.47 -7.26
CA LEU A 241 7.70 -6.21 -5.89
C LEU A 241 9.10 -6.80 -5.68
N ASN A 242 9.93 -6.12 -4.89
CA ASN A 242 11.23 -6.66 -4.49
C ASN A 242 11.04 -7.73 -3.39
N ARG A 243 12.08 -8.55 -3.15
CA ARG A 243 12.07 -9.61 -2.13
C ARG A 243 12.74 -9.16 -0.82
N ASP A 244 12.56 -7.90 -0.50
CA ASP A 244 13.08 -7.17 0.65
C ASP A 244 12.06 -7.19 1.79
N TYR A 245 11.71 -8.40 2.26
CA TYR A 245 10.72 -8.57 3.31
C TYR A 245 11.29 -9.29 4.53
N VAL A 246 10.61 -9.10 5.67
CA VAL A 246 10.76 -9.86 6.91
C VAL A 246 9.57 -10.81 7.10
N ASN A 247 9.69 -11.76 8.02
CA ASN A 247 8.54 -12.58 8.43
C ASN A 247 8.12 -12.13 9.83
N ASN A 248 6.98 -11.45 9.94
CA ASN A 248 6.49 -10.91 11.20
C ASN A 248 4.96 -10.78 11.15
N THR A 249 4.25 -11.70 11.83
CA THR A 249 2.78 -11.70 11.86
C THR A 249 2.21 -10.54 12.68
N GLY A 250 2.91 -10.06 13.71
CA GLY A 250 2.51 -8.85 14.44
C GLY A 250 2.49 -7.61 13.54
N LEU A 251 3.45 -7.49 12.62
CA LEU A 251 3.46 -6.44 11.60
C LEU A 251 2.34 -6.61 10.57
N ASP A 252 2.04 -7.85 10.15
CA ASP A 252 0.90 -8.14 9.26
C ASP A 252 -0.43 -7.69 9.89
N GLU A 253 -0.59 -7.95 11.19
CA GLU A 253 -1.76 -7.56 11.97
C GLU A 253 -1.87 -6.03 12.10
N LEU A 254 -0.76 -5.31 12.35
CA LEU A 254 -0.74 -3.84 12.39
C LEU A 254 -1.07 -3.22 11.03
N ILE A 255 -0.52 -3.75 9.93
CA ILE A 255 -0.81 -3.28 8.56
C ILE A 255 -2.30 -3.41 8.26
N TYR A 256 -2.89 -4.57 8.54
CA TYR A 256 -4.32 -4.75 8.32
C TYR A 256 -5.18 -3.87 9.24
N LEU A 257 -4.77 -3.72 10.51
CA LEU A 257 -5.47 -2.84 11.45
C LEU A 257 -5.40 -1.38 11.01
N GLY A 258 -4.27 -0.96 10.45
CA GLY A 258 -4.11 0.34 9.79
C GLY A 258 -5.18 0.52 8.73
N PHE A 259 -5.18 -0.34 7.71
CA PHE A 259 -6.20 -0.32 6.66
C PHE A 259 -7.64 -0.22 7.23
N VAL A 260 -7.99 -1.05 8.21
CA VAL A 260 -9.31 -0.99 8.87
C VAL A 260 -9.61 0.40 9.43
N TYR A 261 -8.68 1.00 10.16
CA TYR A 261 -8.90 2.32 10.74
C TYR A 261 -8.86 3.44 9.72
N HIS A 262 -8.08 3.34 8.63
CA HIS A 262 -8.16 4.28 7.52
C HIS A 262 -9.59 4.30 6.94
N GLU A 263 -10.14 3.14 6.59
CA GLU A 263 -11.47 3.07 5.99
C GLU A 263 -12.59 3.52 6.95
N LEU A 264 -12.46 3.22 8.24
CA LEU A 264 -13.37 3.74 9.26
C LEU A 264 -13.20 5.25 9.49
N GLY A 265 -12.04 5.81 9.12
CA GLY A 265 -11.79 7.25 9.09
C GLY A 265 -12.68 7.96 8.07
N HIS A 266 -12.88 7.37 6.89
CA HIS A 266 -13.84 7.87 5.91
C HIS A 266 -15.27 7.88 6.48
N ASP A 267 -15.69 6.81 7.15
CA ASP A 267 -17.03 6.69 7.74
C ASP A 267 -17.38 7.80 8.74
N ILE A 268 -16.38 8.27 9.51
CA ILE A 268 -16.59 9.31 10.53
C ILE A 268 -16.41 10.73 9.99
N THR A 269 -15.60 10.93 8.95
CA THR A 269 -15.20 12.27 8.51
C THR A 269 -15.93 12.74 7.27
N LEU A 270 -16.19 11.85 6.30
CA LEU A 270 -16.80 12.21 5.02
C LEU A 270 -18.12 12.99 5.16
N PRO A 271 -19.06 12.63 6.06
CA PRO A 271 -20.29 13.41 6.21
C PRO A 271 -20.04 14.89 6.54
N GLY A 272 -19.08 15.16 7.43
CA GLY A 272 -18.69 16.52 7.81
C GLY A 272 -17.92 17.23 6.70
N LEU A 273 -16.97 16.55 6.06
CA LEU A 273 -16.18 17.10 4.96
C LEU A 273 -17.06 17.48 3.75
N TYR A 274 -18.08 16.68 3.43
CA TYR A 274 -19.05 16.99 2.38
C TYR A 274 -20.03 18.10 2.78
N ALA A 275 -20.50 18.12 4.02
CA ALA A 275 -21.36 19.19 4.51
C ALA A 275 -20.66 20.56 4.49
N SER A 276 -19.34 20.55 4.70
CA SER A 276 -18.46 21.72 4.71
C SER A 276 -17.56 21.82 3.47
N TYR A 277 -18.05 21.37 2.30
CA TYR A 277 -17.25 21.30 1.07
C TYR A 277 -16.55 22.62 0.71
N GLY A 278 -17.13 23.78 1.03
CA GLY A 278 -16.49 25.07 0.80
C GLY A 278 -15.21 25.28 1.62
N ASP A 279 -15.18 24.80 2.86
CA ASP A 279 -14.01 24.86 3.73
C ASP A 279 -13.00 23.78 3.36
N THR A 280 -13.45 22.57 3.02
CA THR A 280 -12.62 21.49 2.46
C THR A 280 -11.88 21.97 1.21
N TYR A 281 -12.59 22.57 0.26
CA TYR A 281 -12.00 23.14 -0.95
C TYR A 281 -11.03 24.29 -0.66
N SER A 282 -11.22 25.00 0.47
CA SER A 282 -10.32 26.08 0.86
C SER A 282 -8.93 25.60 1.27
N LEU A 283 -8.74 24.29 1.48
CA LEU A 283 -7.48 23.61 1.75
C LEU A 283 -6.79 23.04 0.50
N ALA A 284 -7.36 23.18 -0.70
CA ALA A 284 -6.81 22.61 -1.94
C ALA A 284 -5.35 23.01 -2.22
N TYR A 285 -4.87 24.15 -1.67
CA TYR A 285 -3.47 24.56 -1.79
C TYR A 285 -2.47 23.57 -1.17
N LEU A 286 -2.91 22.73 -0.21
CA LEU A 286 -2.08 21.68 0.37
C LEU A 286 -1.78 20.60 -0.68
N GLU A 287 -2.79 20.18 -1.43
CA GLU A 287 -2.66 19.23 -2.55
C GLU A 287 -1.90 19.88 -3.72
N ASP A 288 -2.27 21.11 -4.13
CA ASP A 288 -1.59 21.87 -5.18
C ASP A 288 -0.06 21.94 -4.91
N THR A 289 0.35 22.07 -3.64
CA THR A 289 1.78 22.09 -3.23
C THR A 289 2.49 20.76 -3.52
N ILE A 290 1.80 19.62 -3.36
CA ILE A 290 2.35 18.30 -3.68
C ILE A 290 2.43 18.14 -5.20
N GLU A 291 1.37 18.50 -5.93
CA GLU A 291 1.32 18.38 -7.40
C GLU A 291 2.42 19.19 -8.09
N GLU A 292 2.80 20.34 -7.52
CA GLU A 292 3.90 21.17 -8.03
C GLU A 292 5.27 20.48 -7.92
N ASP A 293 5.52 19.67 -6.89
CA ASP A 293 6.80 18.98 -6.68
C ASP A 293 6.82 17.56 -7.25
N MET A 294 5.69 16.84 -7.17
CA MET A 294 5.51 15.44 -7.57
C MET A 294 4.37 15.25 -8.59
N PRO A 295 4.42 15.90 -9.77
CA PRO A 295 3.35 15.84 -10.77
C PRO A 295 3.17 14.46 -11.41
N TYR A 296 4.20 13.61 -11.42
CA TYR A 296 4.07 12.26 -11.97
C TYR A 296 3.23 11.38 -11.04
N LEU A 297 3.49 11.42 -9.73
CA LEU A 297 2.70 10.74 -8.70
C LEU A 297 1.25 11.20 -8.76
N ALA A 298 1.01 12.51 -8.71
CA ALA A 298 -0.33 13.11 -8.71
C ALA A 298 -1.16 12.69 -9.95
N ARG A 299 -0.51 12.38 -11.07
CA ARG A 299 -1.21 11.93 -12.26
C ARG A 299 -1.78 10.51 -12.13
N TYR A 300 -1.10 9.61 -11.44
CA TYR A 300 -1.46 8.18 -11.41
C TYR A 300 -1.97 7.69 -10.07
N ASP A 301 -1.78 8.45 -9.01
CA ASP A 301 -2.44 8.22 -7.75
C ASP A 301 -3.87 8.79 -7.82
N ILE A 302 -4.86 7.90 -7.72
CA ILE A 302 -6.29 8.23 -7.85
C ILE A 302 -6.75 9.23 -6.79
N HIS A 303 -6.02 9.35 -5.68
CA HIS A 303 -6.31 10.30 -4.59
C HIS A 303 -6.07 11.77 -5.00
N PHE A 304 -5.37 12.03 -6.10
CA PHE A 304 -5.18 13.38 -6.67
C PHE A 304 -6.16 13.70 -7.81
N TRP A 305 -7.05 12.76 -8.18
CA TRP A 305 -7.94 12.97 -9.34
C TRP A 305 -9.13 13.88 -9.03
N ASP A 306 -9.39 14.16 -7.76
CA ASP A 306 -10.25 15.26 -7.30
C ASP A 306 -9.42 16.24 -6.50
N ARG A 307 -9.73 17.54 -6.63
CA ARG A 307 -8.98 18.67 -6.06
C ARG A 307 -8.95 18.73 -4.52
N THR A 308 -9.68 17.83 -3.90
CA THR A 308 -9.79 17.70 -2.45
C THR A 308 -9.54 16.26 -2.01
N GLY A 309 -9.17 15.37 -2.92
CA GLY A 309 -9.01 13.94 -2.65
C GLY A 309 -7.99 13.70 -1.54
N MET A 310 -6.83 14.35 -1.61
CA MET A 310 -5.80 14.23 -0.57
C MET A 310 -6.23 14.81 0.79
N ILE A 311 -7.19 15.74 0.81
CA ILE A 311 -7.76 16.23 2.08
C ILE A 311 -8.68 15.18 2.71
N TYR A 312 -9.49 14.50 1.90
CA TYR A 312 -10.32 13.39 2.41
C TYR A 312 -9.44 12.25 2.94
N GLU A 313 -8.43 11.83 2.17
CA GLU A 313 -7.49 10.80 2.59
C GLU A 313 -6.70 11.20 3.83
N GLY A 314 -6.16 12.43 3.89
CA GLY A 314 -5.37 12.87 5.04
C GLY A 314 -6.17 12.91 6.35
N PHE A 315 -7.49 13.10 6.29
CA PHE A 315 -8.35 12.95 7.47
C PHE A 315 -8.53 11.48 7.86
N ALA A 316 -8.69 10.56 6.90
CA ALA A 316 -8.72 9.12 7.17
C ALA A 316 -7.39 8.61 7.73
N ASP A 317 -6.27 9.00 7.13
CA ASP A 317 -4.90 8.68 7.57
C ASP A 317 -4.61 9.20 8.99
N GLY A 318 -5.03 10.44 9.29
CA GLY A 318 -4.91 10.96 10.65
C GLY A 318 -5.74 10.20 11.69
N TRP A 319 -6.88 9.62 11.30
CA TRP A 319 -7.67 8.77 12.20
C TRP A 319 -7.00 7.41 12.42
N LEU A 320 -6.46 6.82 11.35
CA LEU A 320 -5.61 5.62 11.41
C LEU A 320 -4.46 5.81 12.39
N ASP A 321 -3.67 6.87 12.24
CA ASP A 321 -2.49 7.10 13.07
C ASP A 321 -2.86 7.38 14.53
N PHE A 322 -3.95 8.14 14.74
CA PHE A 322 -4.48 8.35 16.07
C PHE A 322 -4.91 7.03 16.74
N ALA A 323 -5.62 6.16 16.01
CA ALA A 323 -6.04 4.86 16.50
C ALA A 323 -4.85 3.96 16.82
N LEU A 324 -3.95 3.75 15.86
CA LEU A 324 -2.79 2.87 16.00
C LEU A 324 -1.80 3.33 17.07
N SER A 325 -1.72 4.63 17.37
CA SER A 325 -0.92 5.12 18.50
C SER A 325 -1.38 4.59 19.88
N ASN A 326 -2.57 3.97 19.98
CA ASN A 326 -3.05 3.28 21.18
C ASN A 326 -2.65 1.80 21.23
N VAL A 327 -2.07 1.26 20.16
CA VAL A 327 -1.64 -0.13 20.02
C VAL A 327 -0.12 -0.19 19.96
N ASP A 328 0.45 0.46 18.95
CA ASP A 328 1.89 0.52 18.69
C ASP A 328 2.29 1.96 18.32
N PRO A 329 2.84 2.72 19.29
CA PRO A 329 3.27 4.09 19.05
C PRO A 329 4.44 4.23 18.07
N ASP A 330 5.31 3.22 17.97
CA ASP A 330 6.49 3.26 17.08
C ASP A 330 6.06 3.00 15.64
N TYR A 331 5.14 2.07 15.40
CA TYR A 331 4.49 1.86 14.10
C TYR A 331 3.73 3.11 13.66
N ALA A 332 2.91 3.71 14.54
CA ALA A 332 2.18 4.94 14.21
C ALA A 332 3.13 6.10 13.88
N ALA A 333 4.27 6.21 14.57
CA ALA A 333 5.27 7.23 14.27
C ALA A 333 5.98 6.96 12.92
N LEU A 334 6.23 5.70 12.57
CA LEU A 334 6.73 5.31 11.25
C LEU A 334 5.72 5.66 10.14
N ALA A 335 4.44 5.34 10.32
CA ALA A 335 3.37 5.64 9.36
C ALA A 335 3.29 7.15 9.05
N VAL A 336 3.35 8.01 10.07
CA VAL A 336 3.41 9.48 9.90
C VAL A 336 4.58 9.92 9.01
N TRP A 337 5.76 9.30 9.15
CA TRP A 337 6.89 9.61 8.28
C TRP A 337 6.69 9.17 6.84
N LEU A 338 6.03 8.03 6.62
CA LEU A 338 5.69 7.54 5.28
C LEU A 338 4.63 8.43 4.61
N GLN A 339 3.64 8.93 5.35
CA GLN A 339 2.66 9.89 4.83
C GLN A 339 3.31 11.24 4.49
N ARG A 340 4.22 11.75 5.33
CA ARG A 340 5.04 12.93 4.98
C ARG A 340 5.81 12.71 3.69
N ALA A 341 6.39 11.52 3.51
CA ALA A 341 7.11 11.15 2.29
C ALA A 341 6.23 11.03 1.05
N TRP A 342 4.94 10.70 1.23
CA TRP A 342 3.92 10.78 0.17
C TRP A 342 3.55 12.22 -0.19
N GLY A 343 3.89 13.17 0.68
CA GLY A 343 3.67 14.60 0.50
C GLY A 343 2.75 15.22 1.53
N GLU A 344 2.13 14.45 2.43
CA GLU A 344 1.18 14.92 3.45
C GLU A 344 1.87 15.66 4.60
N PHE A 345 2.48 16.80 4.28
CA PHE A 345 3.26 17.62 5.21
C PHE A 345 2.44 18.23 6.36
N TRP A 346 1.12 18.04 6.35
CA TRP A 346 0.16 18.53 7.34
C TRP A 346 -0.32 17.48 8.33
N ILE A 347 0.13 16.22 8.20
CA ILE A 347 -0.40 15.11 9.02
C ILE A 347 -0.22 15.35 10.53
N ASP A 348 0.87 16.00 10.94
CA ASP A 348 1.12 16.31 12.35
C ASP A 348 0.04 17.24 12.94
N GLU A 349 -0.42 18.20 12.15
CA GLU A 349 -1.51 19.09 12.53
C GLU A 349 -2.82 18.31 12.60
N VAL A 350 -3.11 17.43 11.65
CA VAL A 350 -4.31 16.58 11.68
C VAL A 350 -4.32 15.68 12.93
N LEU A 351 -3.19 15.09 13.30
CA LEU A 351 -3.04 14.33 14.53
C LEU A 351 -3.28 15.18 15.80
N GLN A 352 -2.81 16.42 15.81
CA GLN A 352 -3.11 17.36 16.90
C GLN A 352 -4.60 17.68 16.98
N LEU A 353 -5.27 17.83 15.83
CA LEU A 353 -6.71 18.06 15.76
C LEU A 353 -7.48 16.84 16.28
N TYR A 354 -7.13 15.62 15.89
CA TYR A 354 -7.74 14.41 16.45
C TYR A 354 -7.58 14.34 17.96
N ARG A 355 -6.39 14.60 18.52
CA ARG A 355 -6.19 14.64 19.98
C ARG A 355 -7.05 15.70 20.67
N LYS A 356 -7.17 16.89 20.07
CA LYS A 356 -8.01 17.98 20.61
C LYS A 356 -9.49 17.62 20.58
N TYR A 357 -10.01 17.24 19.41
CA TYR A 357 -11.45 17.08 19.19
C TYR A 357 -12.01 15.76 19.74
N THR A 358 -11.20 14.71 19.85
CA THR A 358 -11.60 13.50 20.60
C THR A 358 -11.74 13.78 22.10
N ALA A 359 -10.84 14.59 22.68
CA ALA A 359 -10.96 15.02 24.07
C ALA A 359 -12.24 15.88 24.29
N MET A 360 -12.53 16.80 23.37
CA MET A 360 -13.76 17.60 23.39
C MET A 360 -15.01 16.75 23.20
N SER A 361 -14.98 15.77 22.29
CA SER A 361 -16.06 14.81 22.06
C SER A 361 -16.46 14.10 23.35
N VAL A 362 -15.47 13.55 24.06
CA VAL A 362 -15.69 12.90 25.36
C VAL A 362 -16.22 13.87 26.40
N GLN A 363 -15.60 15.05 26.53
CA GLN A 363 -15.98 16.05 27.53
C GLN A 363 -17.42 16.57 27.34
N ASN A 364 -17.82 16.81 26.10
CA ASN A 364 -19.09 17.43 25.75
C ASN A 364 -20.19 16.41 25.45
N SER A 365 -19.85 15.11 25.32
CA SER A 365 -20.77 14.07 24.85
C SER A 365 -21.35 14.38 23.47
N VAL A 366 -20.49 14.84 22.55
CA VAL A 366 -20.81 15.17 21.16
C VAL A 366 -19.97 14.27 20.25
N PRO A 367 -20.54 13.58 19.24
CA PRO A 367 -19.77 12.74 18.33
C PRO A 367 -18.65 13.49 17.61
N LEU A 368 -17.51 12.83 17.39
CA LEU A 368 -16.35 13.44 16.73
C LEU A 368 -16.67 14.03 15.36
N GLY A 369 -17.52 13.38 14.57
CA GLY A 369 -17.90 13.84 13.23
C GLY A 369 -18.56 15.22 13.19
N GLU A 370 -19.13 15.67 14.32
CA GLU A 370 -19.73 17.00 14.45
C GLU A 370 -18.69 18.13 14.64
N TYR A 371 -17.40 17.79 14.77
CA TYR A 371 -16.31 18.76 14.91
C TYR A 371 -15.47 18.92 13.64
N VAL A 372 -15.82 18.22 12.55
CA VAL A 372 -15.01 18.16 11.33
C VAL A 372 -14.88 19.53 10.66
N ASP A 373 -15.92 20.35 10.68
CA ASP A 373 -15.88 21.72 10.16
C ASP A 373 -14.90 22.60 10.93
N GLU A 374 -14.85 22.48 12.26
CA GLU A 374 -13.92 23.21 13.09
C GLU A 374 -12.47 22.69 12.94
N MET A 375 -12.30 21.39 12.70
CA MET A 375 -11.01 20.80 12.33
C MET A 375 -10.49 21.41 11.02
N LEU A 376 -11.32 21.57 9.99
CA LEU A 376 -10.93 22.19 8.72
C LEU A 376 -10.47 23.65 8.90
N VAL A 377 -11.22 24.43 9.67
CA VAL A 377 -10.88 25.83 9.97
C VAL A 377 -9.58 25.95 10.75
N ASP A 378 -9.38 25.08 11.75
CA ASP A 378 -8.16 25.05 12.54
C ASP A 378 -6.96 24.61 11.68
N LEU A 379 -7.10 23.58 10.84
CA LEU A 379 -6.03 23.11 9.95
C LEU A 379 -5.53 24.24 9.04
N ARG A 380 -6.48 24.97 8.42
CA ARG A 380 -6.16 26.14 7.59
C ARG A 380 -5.44 27.24 8.37
N THR A 381 -5.78 27.40 9.64
CA THR A 381 -5.15 28.38 10.53
C THR A 381 -3.73 27.95 10.93
N MET A 382 -3.53 26.65 11.16
CA MET A 382 -2.23 26.07 11.50
C MET A 382 -1.27 26.09 10.31
N ILE A 383 -1.79 25.92 9.09
CA ILE A 383 -1.00 25.88 7.85
C ILE A 383 -1.54 26.93 6.86
N PRO A 384 -1.24 28.22 7.04
CA PRO A 384 -1.69 29.25 6.09
C PRO A 384 -1.16 28.99 4.66
N PRO A 385 -1.90 29.39 3.60
CA PRO A 385 -1.48 29.17 2.21
C PRO A 385 -0.09 29.72 1.87
N ASP A 386 0.30 30.86 2.43
CA ASP A 386 1.62 31.48 2.22
C ASP A 386 2.77 30.74 2.90
N LYS A 387 2.46 29.74 3.74
CA LYS A 387 3.41 28.88 4.45
C LYS A 387 3.48 27.44 3.95
N ALA A 388 2.57 27.03 3.07
CA ALA A 388 2.47 25.65 2.59
C ALA A 388 3.79 25.12 2.02
N TRP A 389 4.39 25.81 1.05
CA TRP A 389 5.65 25.38 0.43
C TRP A 389 6.85 25.36 1.40
N GLU A 390 6.91 26.32 2.34
CA GLU A 390 7.95 26.38 3.38
C GLU A 390 7.87 25.13 4.26
N LEU A 391 6.69 24.81 4.77
CA LEU A 391 6.46 23.64 5.61
C LEU A 391 6.66 22.33 4.86
N TYR A 392 6.17 22.25 3.62
CA TYR A 392 6.43 21.11 2.72
C TYR A 392 7.93 20.86 2.57
N SER A 393 8.71 21.90 2.28
CA SER A 393 10.17 21.80 2.10
C SER A 393 10.94 21.42 3.37
N GLU A 394 10.39 21.70 4.54
CA GLU A 394 10.97 21.39 5.85
C GLU A 394 10.59 20.00 6.39
N ARG A 395 9.49 19.42 5.90
CA ARG A 395 8.89 18.21 6.48
C ARG A 395 8.92 17.00 5.55
N VAL A 396 8.87 17.21 4.24
CA VAL A 396 8.83 16.12 3.27
C VAL A 396 10.25 15.60 3.02
N PRO A 397 10.54 14.33 3.38
CA PRO A 397 11.87 13.77 3.21
C PRO A 397 12.27 13.64 1.74
N VAL A 398 13.57 13.46 1.52
CA VAL A 398 14.07 13.00 0.22
C VAL A 398 13.83 11.51 0.11
N THR A 399 13.31 11.02 -1.02
CA THR A 399 12.96 9.61 -1.21
C THR A 399 13.24 9.16 -2.64
N PRO A 400 13.41 7.85 -2.89
CA PRO A 400 13.47 7.34 -4.26
C PRO A 400 12.21 7.68 -5.07
N LEU A 401 11.01 7.63 -4.49
CA LEU A 401 9.78 8.05 -5.19
C LEU A 401 9.90 9.48 -5.75
N ARG A 402 10.27 10.43 -4.90
CA ARG A 402 10.44 11.85 -5.26
C ARG A 402 11.58 12.06 -6.27
N ALA A 403 12.62 11.24 -6.18
CA ALA A 403 13.71 11.23 -7.17
C ALA A 403 13.21 10.82 -8.56
N PHE A 404 12.33 9.82 -8.66
CA PHE A 404 11.80 9.38 -9.95
C PHE A 404 10.69 10.28 -10.47
N ASP A 405 9.91 10.92 -9.60
CA ASP A 405 9.01 11.99 -10.04
C ASP A 405 9.77 13.12 -10.74
N ARG A 406 10.88 13.55 -10.13
CA ARG A 406 11.79 14.53 -10.74
C ARG A 406 12.36 14.05 -12.08
N GLY A 407 12.61 12.75 -12.24
CA GLY A 407 13.03 12.16 -13.51
C GLY A 407 12.00 12.34 -14.62
N ALA A 408 10.70 12.27 -14.31
CA ALA A 408 9.63 12.55 -15.28
C ALA A 408 9.58 14.02 -15.71
N VAL A 409 9.84 14.95 -14.77
CA VAL A 409 9.90 16.40 -15.03
C VAL A 409 11.10 16.77 -15.88
N GLU A 410 12.28 16.23 -15.57
CA GLU A 410 13.51 16.50 -16.33
C GLU A 410 13.55 15.77 -17.68
N GLY A 411 12.79 14.69 -17.83
CA GLY A 411 12.73 13.89 -19.06
C GLY A 411 13.94 12.97 -19.25
N GLU A 412 14.78 12.79 -18.24
CA GLU A 412 15.96 11.90 -18.28
C GLU A 412 16.25 11.28 -16.90
N VAL A 413 16.63 10.00 -16.92
CA VAL A 413 17.27 9.31 -15.79
C VAL A 413 18.46 8.49 -16.29
N ILE A 414 19.61 8.62 -15.63
CA ILE A 414 20.82 7.88 -15.97
C ILE A 414 21.08 6.79 -14.92
N VAL A 415 21.06 5.52 -15.33
CA VAL A 415 21.44 4.39 -14.48
C VAL A 415 22.92 4.07 -14.70
N VAL A 416 23.72 4.17 -13.64
CA VAL A 416 25.17 4.03 -13.69
C VAL A 416 25.63 2.80 -12.94
N TYR A 417 26.26 1.87 -13.65
CA TYR A 417 26.88 0.69 -13.04
C TYR A 417 28.40 0.85 -12.90
N GLY A 418 28.95 0.25 -11.85
CA GLY A 418 30.37 0.29 -11.56
C GLY A 418 31.23 -0.62 -12.45
N THR A 419 32.44 -0.17 -12.80
CA THR A 419 33.42 -0.97 -13.58
C THR A 419 34.75 -1.21 -12.87
N GLN A 420 34.90 -0.74 -11.63
CA GLN A 420 36.16 -0.87 -10.88
C GLN A 420 36.40 -2.26 -10.29
N ASN A 421 35.38 -3.12 -10.28
CA ASN A 421 35.49 -4.45 -9.68
C ASN A 421 36.59 -5.27 -10.38
N PRO A 422 37.61 -5.76 -9.67
CA PRO A 422 38.69 -6.55 -10.27
C PRO A 422 38.21 -7.92 -10.78
N ASP A 423 37.05 -8.41 -10.33
CA ASP A 423 36.37 -9.60 -10.85
C ASP A 423 35.43 -9.17 -12.01
N PRO A 424 35.70 -9.56 -13.28
CA PRO A 424 34.84 -9.22 -14.41
C PRO A 424 33.40 -9.74 -14.27
N SER A 425 33.19 -10.84 -13.54
CA SER A 425 31.84 -11.34 -13.27
C SER A 425 31.06 -10.45 -12.30
N GLY A 426 31.78 -9.68 -11.47
CA GLY A 426 31.19 -8.64 -10.62
C GLY A 426 30.71 -7.45 -11.44
N VAL A 427 31.53 -6.96 -12.39
CA VAL A 427 31.12 -5.88 -13.32
C VAL A 427 29.88 -6.27 -14.12
N GLU A 428 29.84 -7.51 -14.62
CA GLU A 428 28.69 -8.00 -15.37
C GLU A 428 27.42 -8.06 -14.52
N ARG A 429 27.54 -8.43 -13.24
CA ARG A 429 26.38 -8.51 -12.34
C ARG A 429 25.82 -7.13 -11.97
N ASP A 430 26.69 -6.15 -11.77
CA ASP A 430 26.27 -4.76 -11.53
C ASP A 430 25.60 -4.18 -12.80
N ARG A 431 26.12 -4.52 -13.99
CA ARG A 431 25.52 -4.18 -15.28
C ARG A 431 24.12 -4.80 -15.46
N GLU A 432 23.96 -6.10 -15.21
CA GLU A 432 22.66 -6.79 -15.24
C GLU A 432 21.65 -6.15 -14.28
N THR A 433 22.10 -5.74 -13.09
CA THR A 433 21.26 -5.07 -12.09
C THR A 433 20.81 -3.69 -12.59
N ALA A 434 21.73 -2.92 -13.18
CA ALA A 434 21.41 -1.64 -13.81
C ALA A 434 20.44 -1.80 -14.98
N GLU A 435 20.57 -2.86 -15.79
CA GLU A 435 19.62 -3.17 -16.88
C GLU A 435 18.22 -3.47 -16.34
N ALA A 436 18.11 -4.26 -15.26
CA ALA A 436 16.83 -4.56 -14.63
C ALA A 436 16.16 -3.30 -14.05
N ILE A 437 16.94 -2.44 -13.38
CA ILE A 437 16.46 -1.15 -12.87
C ILE A 437 15.97 -0.27 -14.02
N ALA A 438 16.77 -0.12 -15.08
CA ALA A 438 16.40 0.69 -16.22
C ALA A 438 15.12 0.19 -16.90
N GLU A 439 14.91 -1.12 -16.99
CA GLU A 439 13.69 -1.68 -17.56
C GLU A 439 12.46 -1.40 -16.69
N ASN A 440 12.56 -1.58 -15.37
CA ASN A 440 11.49 -1.20 -14.45
C ASN A 440 11.17 0.30 -14.52
N LEU A 441 12.18 1.16 -14.66
CA LEU A 441 11.98 2.60 -14.85
C LEU A 441 11.29 2.93 -16.19
N ARG A 442 11.60 2.21 -17.27
CA ARG A 442 10.88 2.38 -18.54
C ARG A 442 9.41 1.98 -18.42
N VAL A 443 9.11 0.89 -17.72
CA VAL A 443 7.73 0.48 -17.44
C VAL A 443 7.02 1.51 -16.57
N PHE A 444 7.66 1.99 -15.51
CA PHE A 444 7.18 3.10 -14.68
C PHE A 444 6.80 4.29 -15.57
N TYR A 445 7.76 4.90 -16.28
CA TYR A 445 7.49 6.07 -17.10
C TYR A 445 6.60 5.81 -18.34
N SER A 446 6.27 4.56 -18.69
CA SER A 446 5.51 4.24 -19.91
C SER A 446 4.12 4.86 -19.96
N GLN A 447 3.53 5.18 -18.80
CA GLN A 447 2.21 5.80 -18.71
C GLN A 447 2.28 7.33 -18.87
N TRP A 448 3.47 7.97 -18.74
CA TRP A 448 3.70 9.42 -18.83
C TRP A 448 3.43 9.97 -20.23
N ASP A 449 2.72 11.10 -20.31
CA ASP A 449 2.49 11.79 -21.59
C ASP A 449 3.79 12.37 -22.18
N GLY A 450 4.77 12.65 -21.34
CA GLY A 450 6.10 13.09 -21.74
C GLY A 450 7.02 11.91 -22.10
N THR A 451 8.11 12.21 -22.81
CA THR A 451 9.16 11.21 -23.03
C THR A 451 10.20 11.31 -21.91
N VAL A 452 10.47 10.19 -21.25
CA VAL A 452 11.58 10.07 -20.28
C VAL A 452 12.63 9.14 -20.86
N GLU A 453 13.83 9.67 -21.11
CA GLU A 453 14.96 8.87 -21.55
C GLU A 453 15.61 8.16 -20.35
N VAL A 454 15.53 6.82 -20.33
CA VAL A 454 16.24 6.00 -19.34
C VAL A 454 17.48 5.38 -19.99
N SER A 455 18.64 5.99 -19.72
CA SER A 455 19.94 5.57 -20.27
C SER A 455 20.75 4.77 -19.26
N ILE A 456 21.61 3.89 -19.77
CA ILE A 456 22.53 3.08 -18.94
C ILE A 456 23.96 3.47 -19.30
N LYS A 457 24.77 3.79 -18.29
CA LYS A 457 26.17 4.16 -18.47
C LYS A 457 27.06 3.36 -17.52
N ALA A 458 28.26 3.03 -17.99
CA ALA A 458 29.34 2.66 -17.07
C ALA A 458 29.81 3.92 -16.34
N ASP A 459 30.20 3.80 -15.08
CA ASP A 459 30.76 4.89 -14.27
C ASP A 459 31.89 5.65 -14.98
N VAL A 460 32.81 4.95 -15.65
CA VAL A 460 33.91 5.54 -16.43
C VAL A 460 33.48 6.33 -17.68
N ASN A 461 32.21 6.19 -18.09
CA ASN A 461 31.64 6.88 -19.26
C ASN A 461 30.73 8.05 -18.87
N VAL A 462 30.57 8.33 -17.56
CA VAL A 462 29.80 9.46 -17.07
C VAL A 462 30.58 10.76 -17.33
N THR A 463 29.90 11.72 -17.95
CA THR A 463 30.47 13.02 -18.31
C THR A 463 30.18 14.07 -17.24
N GLY A 464 30.83 15.23 -17.32
CA GLY A 464 30.56 16.34 -16.39
C GLY A 464 29.12 16.85 -16.44
N ASP A 465 28.48 16.79 -17.61
CA ASP A 465 27.07 17.19 -17.77
C ASP A 465 26.14 16.17 -17.10
N ASP A 466 26.47 14.87 -17.21
CA ASP A 466 25.70 13.78 -16.60
C ASP A 466 25.67 13.86 -15.07
N LEU A 467 26.74 14.37 -14.43
CA LEU A 467 26.84 14.46 -12.98
C LEU A 467 25.73 15.31 -12.34
N GLY A 468 25.13 16.25 -13.10
CA GLY A 468 24.01 17.07 -12.65
C GLY A 468 22.62 16.48 -12.91
N SER A 469 22.52 15.34 -13.59
CA SER A 469 21.25 14.71 -13.94
C SER A 469 20.64 13.96 -12.75
N ASN A 470 19.41 13.47 -12.93
CA ASN A 470 18.81 12.52 -12.02
C ASN A 470 19.43 11.13 -12.26
N MET A 471 20.00 10.52 -11.22
CA MET A 471 20.86 9.35 -11.40
C MET A 471 20.48 8.18 -10.48
N VAL A 472 20.71 6.96 -10.96
CA VAL A 472 20.76 5.76 -10.13
C VAL A 472 22.17 5.21 -10.13
N LEU A 473 22.82 5.13 -8.97
CA LEU A 473 24.15 4.52 -8.81
C LEU A 473 23.99 3.07 -8.36
N VAL A 474 24.58 2.14 -9.11
CA VAL A 474 24.56 0.70 -8.82
C VAL A 474 25.96 0.24 -8.43
N GLY A 475 26.08 -0.37 -7.25
CA GLY A 475 27.33 -0.88 -6.69
C GLY A 475 27.87 -0.05 -5.53
N GLY A 476 28.81 -0.61 -4.78
CA GLY A 476 29.47 0.06 -3.65
C GLY A 476 30.71 0.86 -4.07
N PRO A 477 31.38 1.57 -3.14
CA PRO A 477 32.56 2.40 -3.44
C PRO A 477 33.71 1.61 -4.06
N TYR A 478 33.82 0.30 -3.79
CA TYR A 478 34.84 -0.55 -4.42
C TYR A 478 34.52 -0.96 -5.86
N SER A 479 33.24 -0.96 -6.28
CA SER A 479 32.85 -1.35 -7.64
C SER A 479 32.49 -0.17 -8.53
N ASN A 480 32.02 0.95 -7.96
CA ASN A 480 31.55 2.13 -8.68
C ASN A 480 32.33 3.39 -8.26
N SER A 481 33.10 3.94 -9.20
CA SER A 481 33.97 5.10 -8.97
C SER A 481 33.25 6.36 -8.54
N LEU A 482 32.00 6.55 -8.97
CA LEU A 482 31.22 7.71 -8.53
C LEU A 482 30.75 7.57 -7.10
N VAL A 483 30.47 6.34 -6.65
CA VAL A 483 30.15 6.09 -5.24
C VAL A 483 31.38 6.34 -4.38
N ASP A 484 32.57 5.89 -4.79
CA ASP A 484 33.84 6.19 -4.10
C ASP A 484 34.11 7.70 -3.98
N GLU A 485 33.73 8.50 -4.97
CA GLU A 485 33.88 9.97 -4.92
C GLU A 485 32.83 10.64 -4.01
N LEU A 486 31.62 10.08 -3.92
CA LEU A 486 30.45 10.74 -3.32
C LEU A 486 30.07 10.22 -1.93
N ASP A 487 30.55 9.05 -1.52
CA ASP A 487 30.07 8.38 -0.30
C ASP A 487 30.30 9.19 0.99
N GLU A 488 31.35 10.01 1.07
CA GLU A 488 31.57 10.94 2.18
C GLU A 488 30.46 11.99 2.33
N ARG A 489 29.68 12.23 1.27
CA ARG A 489 28.54 13.15 1.26
C ARG A 489 27.21 12.44 1.52
N PHE A 490 27.22 11.12 1.70
CA PHE A 490 26.02 10.34 1.97
C PHE A 490 25.86 10.11 3.48
N PRO A 491 24.61 9.92 3.96
CA PRO A 491 24.35 9.53 5.34
C PRO A 491 24.78 8.10 5.64
N LEU A 492 24.97 7.27 4.61
CA LEU A 492 25.38 5.87 4.70
C LEU A 492 26.62 5.64 3.83
N ARG A 493 27.57 4.85 4.31
CA ARG A 493 28.74 4.42 3.53
C ARG A 493 29.16 3.00 3.87
N PHE A 494 29.68 2.27 2.89
CA PHE A 494 30.30 0.97 3.14
C PHE A 494 31.77 1.16 3.51
N VAL A 495 32.17 0.70 4.70
CA VAL A 495 33.56 0.74 5.17
C VAL A 495 34.15 -0.68 5.28
N PRO A 496 35.41 -0.87 4.89
CA PRO A 496 36.04 -2.19 4.95
C PRO A 496 36.37 -2.56 6.41
N VAL A 497 36.01 -3.78 6.81
CA VAL A 497 36.36 -4.35 8.11
C VAL A 497 37.18 -5.62 7.89
N GLY A 498 38.50 -5.47 7.91
CA GLY A 498 39.43 -6.55 7.55
C GLY A 498 39.73 -6.58 6.05
N SER A 499 40.01 -7.77 5.52
CA SER A 499 40.47 -7.93 4.12
C SER A 499 39.37 -8.27 3.12
N ASP A 500 38.20 -8.69 3.58
CA ASP A 500 37.17 -9.36 2.76
C ASP A 500 35.73 -9.02 3.16
N ARG A 501 35.53 -8.09 4.10
CA ARG A 501 34.20 -7.72 4.60
C ARG A 501 33.98 -6.22 4.57
N TRP A 502 32.74 -5.85 4.37
CA TRP A 502 32.27 -4.48 4.42
C TRP A 502 31.15 -4.38 5.45
N VAL A 503 31.08 -3.27 6.15
CA VAL A 503 29.95 -2.94 7.02
C VAL A 503 29.40 -1.59 6.59
N LEU A 504 28.09 -1.42 6.75
CA LEU A 504 27.48 -0.14 6.52
C LEU A 504 27.66 0.72 7.79
N GLU A 505 28.24 1.90 7.62
CA GLU A 505 28.41 2.90 8.66
C GLU A 505 27.48 4.08 8.38
N LYS A 506 26.96 4.67 9.46
CA LYS A 506 26.12 5.87 9.42
C LYS A 506 26.98 7.11 9.69
N SER A 507 26.79 8.17 8.91
CA SER A 507 27.47 9.44 9.13
C SER A 507 26.87 10.14 10.36
N PRO A 508 27.71 10.57 11.34
CA PRO A 508 27.23 11.30 12.52
C PRO A 508 26.81 12.74 12.21
N ASP A 509 27.09 13.24 11.00
CA ASP A 509 26.80 14.62 10.59
C ASP A 509 25.34 14.80 10.10
N TRP A 510 24.58 13.71 10.03
CA TRP A 510 23.19 13.71 9.57
C TRP A 510 22.23 13.49 10.72
N GLU A 511 21.19 14.32 10.77
CA GLU A 511 20.02 14.07 11.60
C GLU A 511 19.09 13.12 10.84
N VAL A 512 18.94 11.91 11.37
CA VAL A 512 18.14 10.84 10.76
C VAL A 512 17.15 10.34 11.80
N HIS A 513 15.88 10.25 11.39
CA HIS A 513 14.87 9.49 12.12
C HIS A 513 14.84 8.08 11.56
N SER A 514 15.02 7.07 12.41
CA SER A 514 15.11 5.68 11.98
C SER A 514 14.14 4.80 12.76
N TYR A 515 13.60 3.82 12.05
CA TYR A 515 12.74 2.77 12.58
C TYR A 515 13.21 1.43 12.05
N VAL A 516 13.06 0.37 12.84
CA VAL A 516 13.44 -0.99 12.43
C VAL A 516 12.20 -1.87 12.46
N LEU A 517 11.89 -2.47 11.30
CA LEU A 517 10.98 -3.61 11.18
C LEU A 517 11.74 -4.85 11.65
N THR A 518 11.29 -5.45 12.74
CA THR A 518 12.01 -6.53 13.41
C THR A 518 11.47 -7.90 13.00
N GLY A 519 12.20 -8.96 13.37
CA GLY A 519 11.68 -10.33 13.33
C GLY A 519 10.94 -10.75 14.62
N ASP A 520 10.74 -9.82 15.56
CA ASP A 520 10.01 -10.06 16.81
C ASP A 520 8.54 -9.68 16.62
N GLU A 521 7.65 -10.64 16.79
CA GLU A 521 6.20 -10.43 16.61
C GLU A 521 5.60 -9.58 17.74
N GLU A 522 6.22 -9.54 18.92
CA GLU A 522 5.74 -8.73 20.05
C GLU A 522 6.16 -7.25 19.92
N ASP A 523 7.28 -6.99 19.26
CA ASP A 523 7.83 -5.65 19.01
C ASP A 523 8.12 -5.47 17.49
N PRO A 524 7.08 -5.43 16.64
CA PRO A 524 7.23 -5.49 15.19
C PRO A 524 7.94 -4.27 14.60
N VAL A 525 7.78 -3.10 15.22
CA VAL A 525 8.48 -1.87 14.88
C VAL A 525 9.13 -1.29 16.12
N ILE A 526 10.40 -0.91 16.00
CA ILE A 526 11.11 -0.20 17.07
C ILE A 526 11.71 1.10 16.54
N THR A 527 11.59 2.18 17.30
CA THR A 527 12.35 3.41 17.05
C THR A 527 13.84 3.16 17.27
N GLY A 528 14.67 3.55 16.30
CA GLY A 528 16.11 3.40 16.35
C GLY A 528 16.69 2.76 15.09
N ASP A 529 17.85 2.15 15.23
CA ASP A 529 18.63 1.67 14.10
C ASP A 529 19.23 0.28 14.35
N LEU A 530 19.52 -0.47 13.28
CA LEU A 530 20.04 -1.85 13.35
C LEU A 530 21.48 -1.94 13.89
N GLY A 531 22.14 -0.80 14.14
CA GLY A 531 23.54 -0.69 14.45
C GLY A 531 24.44 -1.10 13.27
N SER A 532 25.66 -1.51 13.59
CA SER A 532 26.60 -2.04 12.60
C SER A 532 26.35 -3.53 12.39
N ILE A 533 25.81 -3.87 11.22
CA ILE A 533 25.46 -5.24 10.83
C ILE A 533 26.06 -5.59 9.46
N THR A 534 26.26 -6.89 9.23
CA THR A 534 26.74 -7.45 7.96
C THR A 534 25.60 -8.18 7.25
N GLY A 535 25.80 -8.52 5.98
CA GLY A 535 24.80 -9.11 5.12
C GLY A 535 23.76 -8.07 4.68
N THR A 536 24.18 -6.81 4.50
CA THR A 536 23.26 -5.71 4.23
C THR A 536 23.13 -5.37 2.75
N ALA A 537 21.93 -4.99 2.36
CA ALA A 537 21.64 -4.25 1.13
C ALA A 537 21.12 -2.86 1.52
N VAL A 538 21.38 -1.86 0.68
CA VAL A 538 20.89 -0.50 0.85
C VAL A 538 20.25 0.01 -0.44
N ILE A 539 19.11 0.69 -0.28
CA ILE A 539 18.61 1.68 -1.22
C ILE A 539 18.51 3.03 -0.50
N MET A 540 18.96 4.10 -1.13
CA MET A 540 19.02 5.43 -0.51
C MET A 540 18.79 6.51 -1.56
N ALA A 541 18.11 7.60 -1.21
CA ALA A 541 18.01 8.79 -2.04
C ALA A 541 18.62 10.02 -1.36
N VAL A 542 19.36 10.82 -2.11
CA VAL A 542 19.88 12.12 -1.68
C VAL A 542 19.72 13.15 -2.79
N ARG A 543 19.65 14.43 -2.44
CA ARG A 543 19.78 15.51 -3.43
C ARG A 543 21.15 15.44 -4.07
N ASN A 544 21.19 15.57 -5.39
CA ASN A 544 22.42 15.51 -6.15
C ASN A 544 23.33 16.70 -5.79
N PRO A 545 24.57 16.47 -5.33
CA PRO A 545 25.46 17.54 -4.88
C PRO A 545 25.98 18.42 -6.04
N TYR A 546 25.93 17.95 -7.29
CA TYR A 546 26.28 18.75 -8.46
C TYR A 546 25.09 19.58 -8.97
N ASN A 547 23.85 19.16 -8.67
CA ASN A 547 22.63 19.92 -8.93
C ASN A 547 21.53 19.56 -7.94
N ARG A 548 21.31 20.40 -6.93
CA ARG A 548 20.38 20.10 -5.81
C ARG A 548 18.91 20.03 -6.19
N ALA A 549 18.53 20.46 -7.41
CA ALA A 549 17.19 20.25 -7.93
C ALA A 549 16.94 18.78 -8.32
N ASN A 550 17.99 18.02 -8.61
CA ASN A 550 17.94 16.61 -9.01
C ASN A 550 18.39 15.71 -7.86
N TYR A 551 18.25 14.39 -8.04
CA TYR A 551 18.51 13.40 -7.01
C TYR A 551 19.47 12.31 -7.49
N ILE A 552 20.08 11.65 -6.51
CA ILE A 552 20.82 10.40 -6.69
C ILE A 552 20.11 9.34 -5.88
N VAL A 553 19.73 8.25 -6.52
CA VAL A 553 19.32 7.00 -5.86
C VAL A 553 20.49 6.03 -5.88
N TRP A 554 20.92 5.54 -4.72
CA TRP A 554 22.00 4.59 -4.60
C TRP A 554 21.47 3.21 -4.25
N VAL A 555 21.83 2.19 -5.02
CA VAL A 555 21.52 0.78 -4.79
C VAL A 555 22.83 0.00 -4.65
N ALA A 556 23.04 -0.60 -3.49
CA ALA A 556 24.24 -1.38 -3.22
C ALA A 556 23.97 -2.48 -2.19
N GLY A 557 24.90 -3.43 -2.09
CA GLY A 557 24.94 -4.35 -0.97
C GLY A 557 26.38 -4.76 -0.66
N GLU A 558 26.56 -5.44 0.47
CA GLU A 558 27.88 -5.98 0.87
C GLU A 558 28.45 -6.91 -0.21
N ASN A 559 27.60 -7.50 -1.03
CA ASN A 559 27.98 -8.26 -2.21
C ASN A 559 26.97 -8.09 -3.36
N ARG A 560 27.35 -8.54 -4.55
CA ARG A 560 26.57 -8.44 -5.79
C ARG A 560 25.19 -9.10 -5.78
N ASN A 561 24.96 -10.12 -4.94
CA ASN A 561 23.63 -10.71 -4.81
C ASN A 561 22.71 -9.78 -4.01
N LEU A 562 23.25 -9.11 -3.00
CA LEU A 562 22.55 -8.12 -2.20
C LEU A 562 22.33 -6.81 -2.97
N THR A 563 23.28 -6.38 -3.82
CA THR A 563 23.05 -5.27 -4.76
C THR A 563 21.84 -5.52 -5.66
N ALA A 564 21.65 -6.77 -6.10
CA ALA A 564 20.54 -7.17 -6.96
C ALA A 564 19.19 -7.32 -6.21
N LEU A 565 19.11 -6.99 -4.92
CA LEU A 565 17.86 -7.05 -4.16
C LEU A 565 16.86 -5.97 -4.61
N PHE A 566 17.34 -4.76 -4.87
CA PHE A 566 16.53 -3.58 -5.17
C PHE A 566 16.48 -3.27 -6.67
N GLN A 567 15.88 -4.19 -7.44
CA GLN A 567 15.75 -4.03 -8.89
C GLN A 567 14.61 -3.08 -9.27
N ASN A 568 13.62 -2.89 -8.40
CA ASN A 568 12.56 -1.91 -8.59
C ASN A 568 12.64 -0.80 -7.52
N PRO A 569 13.32 0.33 -7.77
CA PRO A 569 13.56 1.37 -6.76
C PRO A 569 12.43 2.41 -6.63
N THR A 570 11.33 2.29 -7.37
CA THR A 570 10.43 3.41 -7.70
C THR A 570 9.53 3.97 -6.58
N TYR A 571 9.35 3.27 -5.45
CA TYR A 571 8.35 3.66 -4.43
C TYR A 571 8.82 3.44 -3.00
N TYR A 572 10.07 3.74 -2.75
CA TYR A 572 10.54 3.80 -1.37
C TYR A 572 10.17 5.17 -0.84
N LEU A 573 9.43 5.17 0.27
CA LEU A 573 8.99 6.37 0.99
C LEU A 573 9.94 6.74 2.13
N SER A 574 10.90 5.90 2.45
CA SER A 574 12.02 6.30 3.29
C SER A 574 13.13 6.93 2.45
N SER A 575 13.93 7.76 3.10
CA SER A 575 15.16 8.29 2.50
C SER A 575 16.21 7.22 2.29
N TYR A 576 16.21 6.20 3.15
CA TYR A 576 16.88 4.93 2.88
C TYR A 576 16.14 3.73 3.47
N GLU A 577 16.40 2.55 2.92
CA GLU A 577 16.18 1.28 3.59
C GLU A 577 17.48 0.47 3.65
N ILE A 578 17.75 -0.12 4.81
CA ILE A 578 18.79 -1.13 5.01
C ILE A 578 18.12 -2.46 5.25
N TRP A 579 18.25 -3.38 4.30
CA TRP A 579 17.77 -4.74 4.46
C TRP A 579 18.86 -5.64 5.04
N SER A 580 18.49 -6.53 5.96
CA SER A 580 19.32 -7.64 6.43
C SER A 580 18.47 -8.80 6.94
N GLU A 581 19.10 -9.95 7.19
CA GLU A 581 18.41 -11.08 7.85
C GLU A 581 17.93 -10.75 9.28
N LYS A 582 18.37 -9.65 9.89
CA LYS A 582 17.95 -9.23 11.23
C LYS A 582 16.73 -8.31 11.25
N GLY A 583 16.34 -7.77 10.10
CA GLY A 583 15.29 -6.77 9.99
C GLY A 583 15.56 -5.76 8.89
N ILE A 584 14.63 -4.82 8.75
CA ILE A 584 14.68 -3.73 7.78
C ILE A 584 14.70 -2.41 8.53
N GLU A 585 15.74 -1.62 8.36
CA GLU A 585 15.81 -0.26 8.90
C GLU A 585 15.32 0.73 7.85
N MET A 586 14.37 1.58 8.22
CA MET A 586 13.85 2.67 7.42
C MET A 586 14.29 4.00 8.02
N GLY A 587 15.01 4.81 7.25
CA GLY A 587 15.52 6.11 7.70
C GLY A 587 14.94 7.28 6.92
N PHE A 588 14.72 8.39 7.61
CA PHE A 588 14.12 9.60 7.08
C PHE A 588 14.98 10.82 7.40
N TYR A 589 15.24 11.63 6.38
CA TYR A 589 15.85 12.95 6.52
C TYR A 589 15.32 13.91 5.46
N VAL A 590 15.30 15.20 5.82
CA VAL A 590 14.90 16.28 4.93
C VAL A 590 16.13 17.01 4.42
N GLN A 591 16.17 17.29 3.13
CA GLN A 591 17.18 18.17 2.55
C GLN A 591 16.48 19.34 1.87
N SER A 592 16.70 20.54 2.39
CA SER A 592 16.14 21.74 1.77
C SER A 592 16.69 21.89 0.34
N PRO A 593 15.82 22.17 -0.65
CA PRO A 593 16.27 22.51 -2.00
C PRO A 593 17.11 23.81 -2.02
N CYS A 594 17.07 24.61 -0.95
CA CYS A 594 17.73 25.92 -0.85
C CYS A 594 18.54 26.08 0.45
N ALA A 595 19.46 25.17 0.77
CA ALA A 595 20.52 25.48 1.75
C ALA A 595 21.76 25.99 1.03
N SER A 596 21.97 27.31 1.02
CA SER A 596 23.15 28.01 0.49
C SER A 596 24.44 27.61 1.19
#